data_AF-A0A517N9Q5-F1
#
_entry.id   AF-A0A517N9Q5-F1
#
_cell.length_a   1.000
_cell.length_b   1.000
_cell.length_c   1.000
_cell.angle_alpha   90.00
_cell.angle_beta   90.00
_cell.angle_gamma   90.00
#
_symmetry.space_group_name_H-M   'P 1'
#
loop_
_entity.id
_entity.type
_entity.pdbx_description
1 polymer ?
#
loop_
_entity_poly.entity_id
_entity_poly.type
_entity_poly.pdbx_seq_one_letter_code
_entity_poly.pdbx_strand_id
1 'polypeptide(L)'
;MNENTPDNDANTDDDTDLRSIISALDDSVPRDGSWVQLTQYGGGPDEAKMTGNRNGYRRLGIELLQATLNDDSEQGFGVDLEYLVSPDSTINFDWFELSDTHSSTKPTNRWFDRVMPIGCLTVFAVAVIIFAIGVGTVIQWIAK
;
A
#
# COMPACT_ATOMS: atom_id res chain seq x y z
N MET A 1 -54.54 -3.21 5.70
CA MET A 1 -53.50 -2.40 5.03
C MET A 1 -52.44 -3.38 4.56
N ASN A 2 -52.30 -3.55 3.25
CA ASN A 2 -51.25 -4.37 2.64
C ASN A 2 -50.13 -3.40 2.27
N GLU A 3 -49.01 -3.45 2.98
CA GLU A 3 -47.83 -2.64 2.69
C GLU A 3 -47.06 -3.37 1.58
N ASN A 4 -47.16 -2.85 0.36
CA ASN A 4 -46.31 -3.26 -0.75
C ASN A 4 -44.87 -2.87 -0.39
N THR A 5 -44.09 -3.83 0.10
CA THR A 5 -42.62 -3.76 0.04
C THR A 5 -42.25 -3.77 -1.45
N PRO A 6 -41.53 -2.77 -1.97
CA PRO A 6 -41.05 -2.84 -3.34
C PRO A 6 -40.01 -3.95 -3.44
N ASP A 7 -40.22 -4.85 -4.41
CA ASP A 7 -39.32 -5.93 -4.76
C ASP A 7 -37.90 -5.42 -5.01
N ASN A 8 -36.94 -6.06 -4.35
CA ASN A 8 -35.51 -5.82 -4.44
C ASN A 8 -34.90 -6.52 -5.67
N ASP A 9 -35.59 -6.46 -6.80
CA ASP A 9 -35.25 -7.22 -8.02
C ASP A 9 -34.20 -6.51 -8.90
N ALA A 10 -33.91 -5.23 -8.62
CA ALA A 10 -32.93 -4.44 -9.38
C ALA A 10 -31.47 -4.82 -9.12
N ASN A 11 -31.18 -5.63 -8.10
CA ASN A 11 -29.80 -5.96 -7.69
C ASN A 11 -29.27 -7.26 -8.33
N THR A 12 -30.12 -8.08 -8.93
CA THR A 12 -29.73 -9.43 -9.39
C THR A 12 -29.29 -9.47 -10.85
N ASP A 13 -29.86 -8.61 -11.70
CA ASP A 13 -29.54 -8.54 -13.13
C ASP A 13 -28.21 -7.79 -13.37
N ASP A 14 -27.97 -6.68 -12.66
CA ASP A 14 -26.72 -5.90 -12.74
C ASP A 14 -25.51 -6.73 -12.27
N ASP A 15 -25.67 -7.52 -11.21
CA ASP A 15 -24.64 -8.43 -10.71
C ASP A 15 -24.36 -9.59 -11.68
N THR A 16 -25.39 -10.06 -12.40
CA THR A 16 -25.24 -11.10 -13.42
C THR A 16 -24.46 -10.58 -14.62
N ASP A 17 -24.78 -9.35 -15.08
CA ASP A 17 -24.05 -8.68 -16.15
C ASP A 17 -22.60 -8.40 -15.74
N LEU A 18 -22.37 -7.92 -14.53
CA LEU A 18 -21.03 -7.65 -14.01
C LEU A 18 -20.19 -8.94 -13.89
N ARG A 19 -20.77 -10.04 -13.38
CA ARG A 19 -20.14 -11.36 -13.35
C ARG A 19 -19.71 -11.82 -14.74
N SER A 20 -20.56 -11.61 -15.74
CA SER A 20 -20.25 -11.98 -17.13
C SER A 20 -19.06 -11.19 -17.69
N ILE A 21 -19.01 -9.89 -17.42
CA ILE A 21 -17.91 -8.99 -17.85
C ILE A 21 -16.60 -9.40 -17.18
N ILE A 22 -16.64 -9.65 -15.86
CA ILE A 22 -15.46 -10.04 -15.09
C ILE A 22 -14.95 -11.40 -15.57
N SER A 23 -15.82 -12.37 -15.84
CA SER A 23 -15.43 -13.66 -16.41
C SER A 23 -14.77 -13.51 -17.78
N ALA A 24 -15.33 -12.68 -18.66
CA ALA A 24 -14.75 -12.43 -19.98
C ALA A 24 -13.36 -11.75 -19.90
N LEU A 25 -13.18 -10.85 -18.93
CA LEU A 25 -11.89 -10.25 -18.64
C LEU A 25 -10.89 -11.29 -18.13
N ASP A 26 -11.32 -12.17 -17.24
CA ASP A 26 -10.52 -13.26 -16.68
C ASP A 26 -9.94 -14.16 -17.77
N ASP A 27 -10.80 -14.61 -18.69
CA ASP A 27 -10.43 -15.48 -19.81
C ASP A 27 -9.48 -14.79 -20.80
N SER A 28 -9.56 -13.46 -20.91
CA SER A 28 -8.75 -12.67 -21.85
C SER A 28 -7.35 -12.34 -21.35
N VAL A 29 -7.09 -12.44 -20.04
CA VAL A 29 -5.83 -12.03 -19.41
C VAL A 29 -5.14 -13.25 -18.80
N PRO A 30 -4.00 -13.69 -19.37
CA PRO A 30 -3.33 -14.90 -18.90
C PRO A 30 -2.80 -14.71 -17.47
N ARG A 31 -2.95 -15.76 -16.65
CA ARG A 31 -2.31 -15.83 -15.33
C ARG A 31 -0.80 -16.03 -15.45
N ASP A 32 -0.37 -16.88 -16.39
CA ASP A 32 1.05 -17.18 -16.57
C ASP A 32 1.84 -15.96 -17.05
N GLY A 33 3.01 -15.76 -16.45
CA GLY A 33 3.87 -14.60 -16.69
C GLY A 33 3.30 -13.26 -16.20
N SER A 34 2.11 -13.20 -15.58
CA SER A 34 1.59 -11.99 -14.96
C SER A 34 2.22 -11.78 -13.58
N TRP A 35 2.67 -10.57 -13.30
CA TRP A 35 3.28 -10.26 -12.01
C TRP A 35 3.14 -8.79 -11.62
N VAL A 36 3.05 -8.57 -10.31
CA VAL A 36 3.19 -7.28 -9.65
C VAL A 36 4.20 -7.43 -8.50
N GLN A 37 4.93 -6.39 -8.19
CA GLN A 37 5.91 -6.35 -7.12
C GLN A 37 5.65 -5.10 -6.29
N LEU A 38 5.49 -5.29 -4.99
CA LEU A 38 5.26 -4.25 -4.02
C LEU A 38 6.56 -4.02 -3.25
N THR A 39 7.14 -2.83 -3.35
CA THR A 39 8.43 -2.54 -2.71
C THR A 39 8.36 -1.25 -1.89
N GLN A 40 8.94 -1.28 -0.70
CA GLN A 40 9.21 -0.09 0.09
C GLN A 40 10.58 0.46 -0.32
N TYR A 41 10.65 1.74 -0.68
CA TYR A 41 11.92 2.40 -1.02
C TYR A 41 12.43 3.33 0.10
N GLY A 42 11.63 3.53 1.15
CA GLY A 42 11.98 4.33 2.32
C GLY A 42 11.58 3.68 3.64
N GLY A 43 11.39 4.47 4.68
CA GLY A 43 11.07 4.02 6.04
C GLY A 43 9.58 4.04 6.40
N GLY A 44 8.73 4.64 5.55
CA GLY A 44 7.29 4.81 5.80
C GLY A 44 6.38 4.04 4.82
N PRO A 45 5.12 3.77 5.20
CA PRO A 45 4.12 3.15 4.32
C PRO A 45 3.71 4.05 3.13
N ASP A 46 4.00 5.34 3.21
CA ASP A 46 3.89 6.32 2.12
C ASP A 46 5.06 6.29 1.14
N GLU A 47 6.13 5.57 1.48
CA GLU A 47 7.34 5.41 0.66
C GLU A 47 7.37 4.00 0.03
N ALA A 48 6.27 3.65 -0.63
CA ALA A 48 6.07 2.39 -1.32
C ALA A 48 5.79 2.59 -2.82
N LYS A 49 6.15 1.60 -3.63
CA LYS A 49 5.87 1.56 -5.07
C LYS A 49 5.36 0.17 -5.48
N MET A 50 4.53 0.16 -6.51
CA MET A 50 4.09 -1.05 -7.19
C MET A 50 4.65 -1.05 -8.61
N THR A 51 5.39 -2.09 -8.98
CA THR A 51 5.91 -2.31 -10.33
C THR A 51 5.39 -3.64 -10.86
N GLY A 52 4.94 -3.70 -12.10
CA GLY A 52 4.44 -4.94 -12.68
C GLY A 52 4.45 -4.87 -14.20
N ASN A 53 4.16 -6.00 -14.84
CA ASN A 53 3.92 -5.99 -16.28
C ASN A 53 2.45 -5.67 -16.60
N ARG A 54 2.15 -5.43 -17.88
CA ARG A 54 0.80 -5.02 -18.31
C ARG A 54 -0.28 -6.02 -17.91
N ASN A 55 0.01 -7.32 -18.00
CA ASN A 55 -0.96 -8.35 -17.63
C ASN A 55 -1.10 -8.47 -16.10
N GLY A 56 -0.03 -8.24 -15.35
CA GLY A 56 -0.04 -8.20 -13.90
C GLY A 56 -0.98 -7.13 -13.34
N TYR A 57 -0.91 -5.90 -13.87
CA TYR A 57 -1.84 -4.84 -13.47
C TYR A 57 -3.29 -5.14 -13.86
N ARG A 58 -3.52 -5.75 -15.03
CA ARG A 58 -4.87 -6.16 -15.44
C ARG A 58 -5.42 -7.22 -14.51
N ARG A 59 -4.58 -8.21 -14.18
CA ARG A 59 -4.95 -9.32 -13.33
C ARG A 59 -5.21 -8.87 -11.90
N LEU A 60 -4.41 -7.94 -11.38
CA LEU A 60 -4.67 -7.31 -10.09
C LEU A 60 -6.07 -6.68 -10.05
N GLY A 61 -6.45 -5.94 -11.10
CA GLY A 61 -7.79 -5.38 -11.21
C GLY A 61 -8.88 -6.45 -11.28
N ILE A 62 -8.67 -7.54 -12.02
CA ILE A 62 -9.62 -8.65 -12.12
C ILE A 62 -9.83 -9.33 -10.77
N GLU A 63 -8.75 -9.63 -10.04
CA GLU A 63 -8.86 -10.29 -8.73
C GLU A 63 -9.57 -9.38 -7.71
N LEU A 64 -9.35 -8.06 -7.76
CA LEU A 64 -10.11 -7.10 -6.94
C LEU A 64 -11.61 -7.07 -7.32
N LEU A 65 -11.93 -7.08 -8.62
CA LEU A 65 -13.32 -7.10 -9.10
C LEU A 65 -14.02 -8.42 -8.79
N GLN A 66 -13.32 -9.55 -8.87
CA GLN A 66 -13.87 -10.85 -8.46
C GLN A 66 -14.15 -10.87 -6.97
N ALA A 67 -13.27 -10.27 -6.17
CA ALA A 67 -13.44 -10.26 -4.74
C ALA A 67 -14.67 -9.46 -4.28
N THR A 68 -15.12 -8.45 -5.04
CA THR A 68 -16.38 -7.73 -4.75
C THR A 68 -17.63 -8.56 -5.02
N LEU A 69 -17.53 -9.65 -5.79
CA LEU A 69 -18.65 -10.54 -6.10
C LEU A 69 -18.83 -11.67 -5.06
N ASN A 70 -17.84 -11.84 -4.19
CA ASN A 70 -17.86 -12.82 -3.10
C ASN A 70 -18.48 -12.13 -1.88
N ASP A 71 -19.70 -12.54 -1.54
CA ASP A 71 -20.56 -11.94 -0.51
C ASP A 71 -20.16 -12.37 0.91
N ASP A 72 -18.86 -12.58 1.14
CA ASP A 72 -18.33 -13.12 2.39
C ASP A 72 -18.13 -12.01 3.44
N SER A 73 -19.25 -11.55 3.99
CA SER A 73 -19.41 -10.94 5.32
C SER A 73 -18.81 -9.55 5.58
N GLU A 74 -19.39 -8.89 6.58
CA GLU A 74 -19.09 -7.55 7.11
C GLU A 74 -17.63 -7.31 7.58
N GLN A 75 -16.69 -8.23 7.32
CA GLN A 75 -15.31 -8.21 7.85
C GLN A 75 -14.20 -8.24 6.79
N GLY A 76 -14.54 -8.37 5.50
CA GLY A 76 -13.58 -8.25 4.40
C GLY A 76 -13.72 -9.32 3.33
N PHE A 77 -13.00 -9.16 2.21
CA PHE A 77 -13.05 -10.07 1.06
C PHE A 77 -11.68 -10.67 0.75
N GLY A 78 -11.68 -11.94 0.34
CA GLY A 78 -10.46 -12.66 -0.06
C GLY A 78 -10.03 -12.28 -1.48
N VAL A 79 -8.79 -11.83 -1.64
CA VAL A 79 -8.17 -11.56 -2.95
C VAL A 79 -7.04 -12.57 -3.17
N ASP A 80 -7.11 -13.36 -4.24
CA ASP A 80 -6.03 -14.28 -4.60
C ASP A 80 -4.87 -13.52 -5.26
N LEU A 81 -3.90 -13.13 -4.43
CA LEU A 81 -2.70 -12.42 -4.88
C LEU A 81 -1.45 -13.29 -4.89
N GLU A 82 -1.50 -14.53 -4.40
CA GLU A 82 -0.31 -15.36 -4.15
C GLU A 82 0.47 -15.66 -5.45
N TYR A 83 -0.25 -15.96 -6.53
CA TYR A 83 0.39 -16.22 -7.83
C TYR A 83 0.83 -14.94 -8.56
N LEU A 84 0.28 -13.80 -8.16
CA LEU A 84 0.43 -12.52 -8.87
C LEU A 84 1.53 -11.65 -8.24
N VAL A 85 1.65 -11.68 -6.92
CA VAL A 85 2.64 -10.90 -6.18
C VAL A 85 3.99 -11.62 -6.26
N SER A 86 4.98 -10.91 -6.77
CA SER A 86 6.35 -11.41 -6.88
C SER A 86 6.89 -11.77 -5.49
N PRO A 87 7.60 -12.91 -5.35
CA PRO A 87 8.28 -13.28 -4.11
C PRO A 87 9.27 -12.22 -3.59
N ASP A 88 9.75 -11.34 -4.49
CA ASP A 88 10.65 -10.23 -4.15
C ASP A 88 9.91 -8.99 -3.61
N SER A 89 8.61 -9.11 -3.32
CA SER A 89 7.83 -8.04 -2.72
C SER A 89 8.19 -7.88 -1.24
N THR A 90 8.43 -6.65 -0.82
CA THR A 90 8.77 -6.32 0.58
C THR A 90 7.55 -5.87 1.39
N ILE A 91 6.41 -5.68 0.74
CA ILE A 91 5.13 -5.31 1.34
C ILE A 91 4.08 -6.27 0.80
N ASN A 92 3.18 -6.74 1.67
CA ASN A 92 2.02 -7.55 1.31
C ASN A 92 0.76 -6.95 1.92
N PHE A 93 -0.40 -7.36 1.42
CA PHE A 93 -1.70 -7.05 1.98
C PHE A 93 -2.22 -8.27 2.72
N ASP A 94 -2.43 -8.14 4.04
CA ASP A 94 -2.90 -9.25 4.87
C ASP A 94 -4.41 -9.46 4.79
N TRP A 95 -5.18 -8.37 4.63
CA TRP A 95 -6.63 -8.43 4.44
C TRP A 95 -7.13 -7.26 3.60
N PHE A 96 -8.28 -7.44 2.96
CA PHE A 96 -9.02 -6.39 2.25
C PHE A 96 -10.39 -6.22 2.90
N GLU A 97 -10.78 -4.98 3.17
CA GLU A 97 -12.06 -4.65 3.80
C GLU A 97 -12.83 -3.68 2.93
N LEU A 98 -14.12 -3.98 2.72
CA LEU A 98 -15.07 -3.07 2.11
C LEU A 98 -15.66 -2.19 3.21
N SER A 99 -15.54 -0.87 3.07
CA SER A 99 -16.11 0.07 4.03
C SER A 99 -16.71 1.27 3.31
N ASP A 100 -18.00 1.54 3.59
CA ASP A 100 -18.72 2.70 3.05
C ASP A 100 -18.33 4.01 3.76
N THR A 101 -17.58 3.94 4.87
CA THR A 101 -17.20 5.09 5.67
C THR A 101 -15.69 5.28 5.68
N HIS A 102 -15.20 6.29 4.95
CA HIS A 102 -13.78 6.62 4.94
C HIS A 102 -13.40 7.49 6.14
N SER A 103 -12.84 6.88 7.20
CA SER A 103 -12.22 7.63 8.29
C SER A 103 -10.74 7.85 8.00
N SER A 104 -10.40 9.02 7.45
CA SER A 104 -9.02 9.42 7.16
C SER A 104 -8.24 9.63 8.45
N THR A 105 -7.68 8.55 9.00
CA THR A 105 -6.62 8.65 10.00
C THR A 105 -5.30 8.47 9.27
N LYS A 106 -4.68 9.59 8.84
CA LYS A 106 -3.28 9.52 8.41
C LYS A 106 -2.49 8.85 9.56
N PRO A 107 -1.77 7.75 9.31
CA PRO A 107 -0.89 7.17 10.31
C PRO A 107 0.28 8.14 10.52
N THR A 108 0.11 9.11 11.43
CA THR A 108 1.23 9.95 11.86
C THR A 108 2.15 9.05 12.66
N ASN A 109 3.30 8.69 12.09
CA ASN A 109 4.31 7.92 12.80
C ASN A 109 5.01 8.84 13.82
N ARG A 110 4.26 9.24 14.85
CA ARG A 110 4.56 10.26 15.87
C ARG A 110 5.89 10.07 16.59
N TRP A 111 6.44 8.85 16.54
CA TRP A 111 7.71 8.51 17.18
C TRP A 111 8.91 8.88 16.29
N PHE A 112 8.86 8.61 14.98
CA PHE A 112 9.94 8.94 14.06
C PHE A 112 10.10 10.46 13.91
N ASP A 113 8.97 11.19 13.84
CA ASP A 113 8.94 12.66 13.82
C ASP A 113 9.56 13.29 15.08
N ARG A 114 9.58 12.56 16.21
CA ARG A 114 10.19 13.04 17.46
C ARG A 114 11.66 12.65 17.60
N VAL A 115 12.05 11.47 17.12
CA VAL A 115 13.42 10.95 17.29
C VAL A 115 14.38 11.50 16.22
N MET A 116 13.92 11.69 14.98
CA MET A 116 14.76 12.21 13.90
C MET A 116 15.35 13.61 14.19
N PRO A 117 14.60 14.61 14.70
CA PRO A 117 15.20 15.92 15.03
C PRO A 117 16.18 15.82 16.20
N ILE A 118 15.95 14.93 17.16
CA ILE A 118 16.85 14.71 18.30
C ILE A 118 18.17 14.12 17.80
N GLY A 119 18.12 13.05 16.98
CA GLY A 119 19.32 12.42 16.43
C GLY A 119 20.14 13.35 15.55
N CYS A 120 19.48 14.16 14.71
CA CYS A 120 20.15 15.13 13.85
C CYS A 120 20.86 16.22 14.66
N LEU A 121 20.22 16.71 15.74
CA LEU A 121 20.80 17.71 16.62
C LEU A 121 22.07 17.20 17.34
N THR A 122 22.07 15.94 17.81
CA THR A 122 23.24 15.35 18.48
C THR A 122 24.42 15.22 17.52
N VAL A 123 24.18 14.71 16.30
CA VAL A 123 25.23 14.57 15.28
C VAL A 123 25.81 15.93 14.91
N PHE A 124 24.95 16.93 14.74
CA PHE A 124 25.38 18.29 14.44
C PHE A 124 26.23 18.90 15.57
N ALA A 125 25.82 18.72 16.83
CA ALA A 125 26.58 19.21 17.98
C ALA A 125 27.98 18.58 18.06
N VAL A 126 28.08 17.25 17.83
CA VAL A 126 29.37 16.55 17.81
C VAL A 126 30.27 17.07 16.68
N ALA A 127 29.71 17.29 15.48
CA ALA A 127 30.46 17.83 14.35
C ALA A 127 31.05 19.22 14.64
N VAL A 128 30.27 20.10 15.30
CA VAL A 128 30.73 21.44 15.70
C VAL A 128 31.88 21.37 16.72
N ILE A 129 31.81 20.45 17.69
CA ILE A 129 32.88 20.27 18.69
C ILE A 129 34.17 19.79 18.02
N ILE A 130 34.09 18.78 17.14
CA ILE A 130 35.26 18.28 16.40
C ILE A 130 35.87 19.38 15.55
N PHE A 131 35.03 20.17 14.87
CA PHE A 131 35.47 21.30 14.08
C PHE A 131 36.19 22.36 14.92
N ALA A 132 35.65 22.72 16.07
CA ALA A 132 36.26 23.69 16.98
C ALA A 132 37.62 23.22 17.52
N ILE A 133 37.74 21.94 17.89
CA ILE A 133 39.01 21.33 18.31
C ILE A 133 40.02 21.39 17.14
N GLY A 134 39.60 21.00 15.94
CA GLY A 134 40.45 21.04 14.75
C GLY A 134 40.99 22.44 14.47
N VAL A 135 40.13 23.45 14.46
CA VAL A 135 40.51 24.86 14.28
C VAL A 135 41.46 25.34 15.38
N GLY A 136 41.16 25.02 16.65
CA GLY A 136 42.02 25.37 17.78
C GLY A 136 43.43 24.79 17.64
N THR A 137 43.53 23.54 17.19
CA THR A 137 44.81 22.85 16.99
C THR A 137 45.63 23.51 15.88
N VAL A 138 45.00 23.91 14.77
CA VAL A 138 45.64 24.59 13.65
C VAL A 138 46.12 26.00 14.05
N ILE A 139 45.29 26.76 14.77
CA ILE A 139 45.67 28.09 15.27
C ILE A 139 46.87 27.98 16.22
N GLN A 140 46.86 27.00 17.12
CA GLN A 140 47.97 26.78 18.05
C GLN A 140 49.26 26.40 17.32
N TRP A 141 49.18 25.71 16.19
CA TRP A 141 50.33 25.41 15.32
C TRP A 141 50.88 26.63 14.59
N ILE A 142 50.01 27.55 14.15
CA ILE A 142 50.42 28.77 13.43
C ILE A 142 50.94 29.83 14.41
N ALA A 143 50.42 29.86 15.64
CA ALA A 143 50.80 30.82 16.68
C ALA A 143 52.10 30.44 17.41
N LYS A 144 52.68 29.28 17.11
CA LYS A 144 53.93 28.78 17.69
C LYS A 144 55.05 28.80 16.64
#